data_AF-A0A7Y2UCJ6-F1
#
_entry.id   AF-A0A7Y2UCJ6-F1
#
_cell.length_a   1.000
_cell.length_b   1.000
_cell.length_c   1.000
_cell.angle_alpha   90.00
_cell.angle_beta   90.00
_cell.angle_gamma   90.00
#
_symmetry.space_group_name_H-M   'P 1'
#
loop_
_entity.id
_entity.type
_entity.pdbx_description
1 polymer ?
#
loop_
_entity_poly.entity_id
_entity_poly.type
_entity_poly.pdbx_seq_one_letter_code
_entity_poly.pdbx_strand_id
1 'polypeptide(L)'
;MNGIPYSSAAERNRQPILDQLRDLLPDEGTVLEIGSGTGQHAAFFCRNLPGLRWQPSDRAANLAGLEACFSNEGNDRILPVLELDVLGDAWPDR
;
A
#
# COMPACT_ATOMS: atom_id res chain seq x y z
N MET A 1 12.61 -14.65 13.05
CA MET A 1 12.80 -13.45 12.20
C MET A 1 12.27 -13.81 10.82
N ASN A 2 10.99 -13.56 10.57
CA ASN A 2 10.44 -13.73 9.22
C ASN A 2 10.87 -12.50 8.42
N GLY A 3 11.60 -12.72 7.33
CA GLY A 3 12.09 -11.64 6.48
C GLY A 3 10.94 -10.79 5.91
N ILE A 4 11.28 -9.58 5.47
CA ILE A 4 10.34 -8.68 4.79
C ILE A 4 9.79 -9.42 3.56
N PRO A 5 8.45 -9.53 3.40
CA PRO A 5 7.86 -10.24 2.28
C PRO A 5 8.22 -9.57 0.94
N TYR A 6 8.43 -10.39 -0.10
CA TYR A 6 8.85 -9.92 -1.41
C TYR A 6 8.14 -10.66 -2.54
N SER A 7 7.69 -9.90 -3.54
CA SER A 7 7.04 -10.36 -4.76
C SER A 7 7.80 -9.83 -5.97
N SER A 8 8.35 -10.77 -6.75
CA SER A 8 9.02 -10.42 -8.02
C SER A 8 8.04 -9.84 -9.05
N ALA A 9 6.76 -10.22 -8.97
CA ALA A 9 5.73 -9.66 -9.84
C ALA A 9 5.47 -8.20 -9.48
N ALA A 10 5.34 -7.88 -8.19
CA ALA A 10 5.16 -6.50 -7.71
C ALA A 10 6.34 -5.61 -8.11
N GLU A 11 7.57 -6.15 -8.05
CA GLU A 11 8.77 -5.42 -8.47
C GLU A 11 8.77 -5.11 -9.99
N ARG A 12 8.40 -6.07 -10.83
CA ARG A 12 8.40 -5.89 -12.29
C ARG A 12 7.33 -4.91 -12.77
N ASN A 13 6.16 -4.92 -12.14
CA ASN A 13 5.01 -4.14 -12.61
C ASN A 13 4.85 -2.77 -11.92
N ARG A 14 5.66 -2.43 -10.91
CA ARG A 14 5.54 -1.16 -10.18
C ARG A 14 5.67 0.09 -11.07
N GLN A 15 6.62 0.11 -12.01
CA GLN A 15 6.80 1.30 -12.86
C GLN A 15 5.65 1.46 -13.88
N PRO A 16 5.26 0.42 -14.66
CA PRO A 16 4.10 0.54 -15.55
C PRO A 16 2.81 0.94 -14.84
N ILE A 17 2.59 0.48 -13.61
CA ILE A 17 1.41 0.87 -12.82
C ILE A 17 1.52 2.33 -12.37
N LEU A 18 2.68 2.76 -11.85
CA LEU A 18 2.89 4.16 -11.44
C LEU A 18 2.62 5.14 -12.59
N ASP A 19 3.06 4.80 -13.81
CA ASP A 19 2.84 5.65 -14.98
C ASP A 19 1.35 5.86 -15.25
N GLN A 20 0.50 4.85 -15.07
CA GLN A 20 -0.95 4.99 -15.18
C GLN A 20 -1.57 5.73 -13.99
N LEU A 21 -1.07 5.48 -12.77
CA LEU A 21 -1.60 6.13 -11.57
C LEU A 21 -1.40 7.66 -11.59
N ARG A 22 -0.32 8.16 -12.20
CA ARG A 22 -0.08 9.60 -12.37
C ARG A 22 -1.18 10.30 -13.17
N ASP A 23 -1.79 9.61 -14.13
CA ASP A 23 -2.84 10.17 -14.97
C ASP A 23 -4.25 9.97 -14.38
N LEU A 24 -4.43 8.94 -13.55
CA LEU A 24 -5.74 8.53 -13.01
C LEU A 24 -6.05 9.11 -11.64
N LEU A 25 -5.02 9.35 -10.81
CA LEU A 25 -5.19 9.84 -9.45
C LEU A 25 -5.15 11.37 -9.41
N PRO A 26 -5.83 12.00 -8.43
CA PRO A 26 -5.67 13.43 -8.20
C PRO A 26 -4.26 13.75 -7.70
N ASP A 27 -3.88 15.03 -7.80
CA ASP A 27 -2.59 15.51 -7.30
C ASP A 27 -2.44 15.32 -5.77
N GLU A 28 -3.55 15.44 -5.03
CA GLU A 28 -3.58 15.34 -3.57
C GLU A 28 -4.77 14.52 -3.06
N GLY A 29 -4.60 13.89 -1.89
CA GLY A 29 -5.65 13.10 -1.24
C GLY A 29 -5.14 11.83 -0.56
N THR A 30 -6.07 10.92 -0.26
CA THR A 30 -5.78 9.61 0.35
C THR A 30 -6.22 8.49 -0.58
N VAL A 31 -5.34 7.52 -0.82
CA VAL A 31 -5.59 6.33 -1.63
C VAL A 31 -5.72 5.13 -0.71
N LEU A 32 -6.87 4.45 -0.74
CA LEU A 32 -7.03 3.12 -0.14
C LEU A 32 -6.51 2.06 -1.12
N GLU A 33 -5.45 1.35 -0.74
CA GLU A 33 -4.95 0.20 -1.49
C GLU A 33 -5.56 -1.08 -0.91
N ILE A 34 -6.42 -1.74 -1.70
CA ILE A 34 -7.07 -3.00 -1.33
C ILE A 34 -6.19 -4.17 -1.75
N GLY A 35 -5.78 -5.00 -0.79
CA GLY A 35 -4.93 -6.17 -1.06
C GLY A 35 -3.47 -5.79 -1.27
N SER A 36 -2.91 -5.02 -0.33
CA SER A 36 -1.53 -4.50 -0.42
C SER A 36 -0.43 -5.58 -0.39
N GLY A 37 -0.75 -6.82 0.02
CA GLY A 37 0.11 -7.99 -0.12
C GLY A 37 1.46 -7.83 0.57
N THR A 38 2.53 -7.61 -0.21
CA THR A 38 3.88 -7.43 0.35
C THR A 38 4.21 -6.00 0.79
N GLY A 39 3.33 -5.03 0.50
CA GLY A 39 3.55 -3.61 0.79
C GLY A 39 4.49 -2.88 -0.19
N GLN A 40 5.11 -3.59 -1.15
CA GLN A 40 6.06 -2.99 -2.10
C GLN A 40 5.46 -1.86 -2.94
N HIS A 41 4.19 -1.97 -3.33
CA HIS A 41 3.49 -0.97 -4.14
C HIS A 41 3.20 0.28 -3.33
N ALA A 42 2.57 0.17 -2.16
CA ALA A 42 2.41 1.29 -1.23
C ALA A 42 3.72 2.05 -0.98
N ALA A 43 4.80 1.33 -0.66
CA ALA A 43 6.13 1.92 -0.43
C ALA A 43 6.65 2.66 -1.68
N PHE A 44 6.52 2.06 -2.86
CA PHE A 44 7.00 2.64 -4.11
C PHE A 44 6.16 3.84 -4.58
N PHE A 45 4.83 3.73 -4.58
CA PHE A 45 3.92 4.75 -5.08
C PHE A 45 3.91 5.98 -4.17
N CYS A 46 3.87 5.79 -2.86
CA CYS A 46 3.87 6.90 -1.90
C CYS A 46 5.14 7.76 -1.98
N ARG A 47 6.28 7.19 -2.39
CA ARG A 47 7.52 7.95 -2.67
C ARG A 47 7.46 8.74 -3.97
N ASN A 48 6.71 8.27 -4.96
CA ASN A 48 6.65 8.82 -6.31
C ASN A 48 5.43 9.72 -6.57
N LEU A 49 4.48 9.76 -5.64
CA LEU A 49 3.25 10.55 -5.69
C LEU A 49 3.11 11.35 -4.39
N PRO A 50 3.91 12.41 -4.19
CA PRO A 50 4.11 13.04 -2.89
C PRO A 50 2.90 13.79 -2.33
N GLY A 51 1.92 14.17 -3.16
CA GLY A 51 0.67 14.78 -2.70
C GLY A 51 -0.33 13.76 -2.14
N LEU A 52 -0.06 12.46 -2.32
CA LEU A 52 -0.95 11.39 -1.90
C LEU A 52 -0.47 10.71 -0.61
N ARG A 53 -1.44 10.41 0.26
CA ARG A 53 -1.27 9.51 1.41
C ARG A 53 -1.77 8.13 1.02
N TRP A 54 -1.00 7.10 1.36
CA TRP A 54 -1.33 5.71 1.04
C TRP A 54 -1.89 5.03 2.29
N GLN A 55 -3.12 4.52 2.19
CA GLN A 55 -3.76 3.68 3.20
C GLN A 55 -3.68 2.22 2.73
N PRO A 56 -2.65 1.47 3.12
CA PRO A 56 -2.57 0.05 2.79
C PRO A 56 -3.63 -0.73 3.57
N SER A 57 -4.23 -1.72 2.92
CA SER A 57 -5.20 -2.62 3.55
C SER A 57 -5.10 -4.05 3.03
N ASP A 58 -5.32 -5.01 3.93
CA ASP A 58 -5.33 -6.43 3.59
C ASP A 58 -6.06 -7.23 4.68
N ARG A 59 -6.22 -8.54 4.47
CA ARG A 59 -6.75 -9.45 5.49
C ARG A 59 -5.79 -9.58 6.66
N ALA A 60 -6.32 -9.87 7.85
CA ALA A 60 -5.56 -10.05 9.09
C ALA A 60 -4.28 -10.90 8.93
N ALA A 61 -4.36 -11.97 8.13
CA ALA A 61 -3.25 -12.90 7.88
C ALA A 61 -2.01 -12.25 7.23
N ASN A 62 -2.18 -11.14 6.50
CA ASN A 62 -1.11 -10.47 5.77
C ASN A 62 -0.52 -9.28 6.53
N LEU A 63 -1.24 -8.71 7.51
CA LEU A 63 -0.88 -7.43 8.15
C LEU A 63 0.53 -7.42 8.75
N ALA A 64 0.93 -8.49 9.43
CA ALA A 64 2.28 -8.58 10.02
C ALA A 64 3.39 -8.45 8.96
N GLY A 65 3.16 -8.94 7.74
CA GLY A 65 4.09 -8.81 6.62
C GLY A 65 4.14 -7.39 6.07
N LEU A 66 2.99 -6.73 5.94
CA LEU A 66 2.91 -5.32 5.53
C LEU A 66 3.62 -4.41 6.55
N GLU A 67 3.33 -4.58 7.84
CA GLU A 67 3.97 -3.81 8.92
C GLU A 67 5.50 -3.97 8.90
N ALA A 68 5.98 -5.19 8.68
CA ALA A 68 7.41 -5.45 8.53
C ALA A 68 8.02 -4.72 7.32
N CYS A 69 7.28 -4.59 6.22
CA CYS A 69 7.71 -3.81 5.05
C CYS A 69 7.88 -2.32 5.37
N PHE A 70 6.96 -1.74 6.15
CA PHE A 70 6.97 -0.30 6.45
C PHE A 70 7.79 0.10 7.68
N SER A 71 8.20 -0.85 8.51
CA SER A 71 8.96 -0.60 9.75
C SER A 71 10.22 0.25 9.57
N ASN A 72 10.82 0.25 8.37
CA ASN A 72 12.02 1.02 8.03
C ASN A 72 11.81 2.04 6.89
N GLU A 73 10.57 2.23 6.41
CA GLU A 73 10.30 3.13 5.28
C GLU A 73 10.48 4.61 5.66
N GLY A 74 10.17 4.99 6.92
CA GLY A 74 10.28 6.36 7.41
C GLY A 74 9.35 7.37 6.69
N ASN A 75 8.33 6.87 5.99
CA ASN A 75 7.43 7.68 5.18
C ASN A 75 6.12 7.95 5.93
N ASP A 76 5.92 9.20 6.37
CA ASP A 76 4.76 9.68 7.11
C ASP A 76 3.45 9.72 6.28
N ARG A 77 3.57 9.56 4.96
CA ARG A 77 2.43 9.47 4.05
C ARG A 77 1.94 8.04 3.85
N ILE A 78 2.65 7.02 4.33
CA ILE A 78 2.11 5.67 4.47
C ILE A 78 1.38 5.60 5.81
N LEU A 79 0.06 5.44 5.75
CA LEU A 79 -0.80 5.36 6.93
C LEU A 79 -0.69 3.98 7.60
N PRO A 80 -1.10 3.85 8.87
CA PRO A 80 -1.13 2.55 9.55
C PRO A 80 -1.92 1.51 8.75
N VAL A 81 -1.42 0.27 8.67
CA VAL A 81 -2.10 -0.79 7.92
C VAL A 81 -3.52 -1.00 8.45
N LEU A 82 -4.46 -1.20 7.53
CA LEU A 82 -5.86 -1.42 7.86
C LEU A 82 -6.25 -2.87 7.56
N GLU A 83 -6.90 -3.52 8.52
CA GLU A 83 -7.57 -4.79 8.24
C GLU A 83 -8.81 -4.53 7.38
N LEU A 84 -8.88 -5.19 6.21
CA LEU A 84 -10.06 -5.14 5.35
C LEU A 84 -10.39 -6.53 4.82
N ASP A 85 -11.59 -7.01 5.15
CA ASP A 85 -12.23 -8.09 4.40
C ASP A 85 -13.34 -7.49 3.53
N VAL A 86 -13.12 -7.46 2.22
CA VAL A 86 -14.05 -6.89 1.23
C VAL A 86 -15.37 -7.66 1.12
N LEU A 87 -15.45 -8.86 1.71
CA LEU A 87 -16.68 -9.64 1.82
C LEU A 87 -17.50 -9.28 3.07
N GLY A 88 -16.92 -8.52 4.00
CA GLY A 88 -17.60 -8.06 5.20
C GLY A 88 -18.39 -6.76 4.98
N ASP A 89 -19.30 -6.47 5.91
CA ASP A 89 -20.13 -5.26 5.87
C ASP A 89 -19.39 -4.01 6.42
N ALA A 90 -18.31 -4.22 7.17
CA ALA A 90 -17.55 -3.16 7.82
C ALA A 90 -16.50 -2.55 6.88
N TRP A 91 -16.89 -1.51 6.16
CA TRP A 91 -15.97 -0.69 5.38
C TRP A 91 -15.32 0.41 6.24
N PRO A 92 -14.03 0.74 5.99
CA PRO A 92 -13.36 1.83 6.69
C PRO A 92 -14.01 3.18 6.33
N ASP A 93 -14.12 4.05 7.33
CA ASP A 93 -14.52 5.44 7.14
C ASP A 93 -13.45 6.20 6.34
N ARG A 94 -13.85 7.33 5.74
CA ARG A 94 -12.99 8.20 4.93
C ARG A 94 -11.98 8.99 5.74
#